data_AF-A0A4Q0ZDN6-F1
#
_entry.id   AF-A0A4Q0ZDN6-F1
#
_cell.length_a   1.000
_cell.length_b   1.000
_cell.length_c   1.000
_cell.angle_alpha   90.00
_cell.angle_beta   90.00
_cell.angle_gamma   90.00
#
_symmetry.space_group_name_H-M   'P 1'
#
loop_
_entity.id
_entity.type
_entity.pdbx_description
1 polymer ?
#
loop_
_entity_poly.entity_id
_entity_poly.type
_entity_poly.pdbx_seq_one_letter_code
_entity_poly.pdbx_strand_id
1 'polypeptide(L)'
;MSEVQFPLETISSVVSIIVVIAIFIKFFKYKQKLDKLKEIDRRKDVSRLTAQDKTFIKENLKVYQQKQVKVDAFVKLVFPILVTIAALLFYFSPIDKTLIHLNVIIVVYIYLQIHRIHTRNYAKFLEELNSK
;
A
#
# COMPACT_ATOMS: atom_id res chain seq x y z
N MET A 1 -36.30 -23.38 9.14
CA MET A 1 -35.61 -22.08 9.31
C MET A 1 -34.84 -21.83 8.04
N SER A 2 -35.24 -20.83 7.26
CA SER A 2 -34.56 -20.45 6.03
C SER A 2 -33.22 -19.84 6.42
N GLU A 3 -32.13 -20.61 6.30
CA GLU A 3 -30.80 -20.04 6.40
C GLU A 3 -30.69 -18.98 5.31
N VAL A 4 -30.54 -17.71 5.73
CA VAL A 4 -30.14 -16.64 4.82
C VAL A 4 -28.71 -16.96 4.41
N GLN A 5 -28.55 -17.83 3.40
CA GLN A 5 -27.27 -18.04 2.73
C GLN A 5 -26.98 -16.75 1.97
N PHE A 6 -26.32 -15.81 2.65
CA PHE A 6 -25.72 -14.67 1.97
C PHE A 6 -24.78 -15.22 0.89
N PRO A 7 -25.00 -14.90 -0.40
CA PRO A 7 -24.13 -15.40 -1.44
C PRO A 7 -22.70 -14.95 -1.12
N LEU A 8 -21.75 -15.90 -1.07
CA LEU A 8 -20.32 -15.64 -0.85
C LEU A 8 -19.77 -14.61 -1.86
N GLU A 9 -20.40 -14.55 -3.03
CA GLU A 9 -20.17 -13.60 -4.11
C GLU A 9 -20.45 -12.15 -3.68
N THR A 10 -21.54 -11.91 -2.93
CA THR A 10 -21.90 -10.60 -2.38
C THR A 10 -20.88 -10.13 -1.35
N ILE A 11 -20.45 -11.03 -0.46
CA ILE A 11 -19.42 -10.72 0.55
C ILE A 11 -18.11 -10.33 -0.14
N SER A 12 -17.70 -11.09 -1.14
CA SER A 12 -16.47 -10.83 -1.91
C SER A 12 -16.51 -9.49 -2.64
N SER A 13 -17.67 -9.12 -3.18
CA SER A 13 -17.88 -7.84 -3.85
C SER A 13 -17.79 -6.67 -2.86
N VAL A 14 -18.45 -6.79 -1.70
CA VAL A 14 -18.38 -5.78 -0.63
C VAL A 14 -16.96 -5.60 -0.12
N VAL A 15 -16.22 -6.70 0.12
CA VAL A 15 -14.81 -6.65 0.53
C VAL A 15 -13.97 -5.92 -0.53
N SER A 16 -14.16 -6.21 -1.81
CA SER A 16 -13.44 -5.53 -2.89
C SER A 16 -13.67 -4.02 -2.88
N ILE A 17 -14.92 -3.58 -2.71
CA ILE A 17 -15.28 -2.16 -2.61
C ILE A 17 -14.58 -1.50 -1.42
N ILE A 18 -14.57 -2.16 -0.26
CA ILE A 18 -13.89 -1.65 0.94
C ILE A 18 -12.39 -1.48 0.66
N VAL A 19 -11.75 -2.45 0.01
CA VAL A 19 -10.32 -2.35 -0.32
C VAL A 19 -10.07 -1.22 -1.32
N VAL A 20 -10.94 -1.02 -2.32
CA VAL A 20 -10.85 0.13 -3.24
C VAL A 20 -10.94 1.46 -2.49
N ILE A 21 -11.89 1.62 -1.57
CA ILE A 21 -11.98 2.82 -0.73
C ILE A 21 -10.71 2.99 0.10
N ALA A 22 -10.16 1.91 0.66
CA ALA A 22 -8.90 1.95 1.41
C ALA A 22 -7.71 2.37 0.52
N ILE A 23 -7.68 1.98 -0.75
CA ILE A 23 -6.69 2.45 -1.74
C ILE A 23 -6.79 3.97 -1.89
N PHE A 24 -8.00 4.51 -2.13
CA PHE A 24 -8.19 5.95 -2.28
C PHE A 24 -7.75 6.72 -1.04
N ILE A 25 -8.19 6.29 0.16
CA ILE A 25 -7.76 6.93 1.43
C ILE A 25 -6.24 6.93 1.55
N LYS A 26 -5.59 5.81 1.21
CA LYS A 26 -4.14 5.67 1.28
C LYS A 26 -3.42 6.58 0.29
N PHE A 27 -3.96 6.70 -0.92
CA PHE A 27 -3.46 7.60 -1.94
C PHE A 27 -3.53 9.06 -1.48
N PHE A 28 -4.67 9.52 -0.95
CA PHE A 28 -4.80 10.88 -0.43
C PHE A 28 -3.85 11.15 0.74
N LYS A 29 -3.71 10.22 1.68
CA LYS A 29 -2.75 10.34 2.80
C LYS A 29 -1.30 10.40 2.31
N TYR A 30 -0.95 9.62 1.30
CA TYR A 30 0.38 9.68 0.69
C TYR A 30 0.61 11.04 0.04
N LYS A 31 -0.34 11.54 -0.75
CA LYS A 31 -0.25 12.86 -1.40
C LYS A 31 -0.01 13.97 -0.38
N GLN A 32 -0.81 14.04 0.68
CA GLN A 32 -0.63 15.04 1.74
C GLN A 32 0.76 14.98 2.40
N LYS A 33 1.28 13.77 2.65
CA LYS A 33 2.62 13.59 3.22
C LYS A 33 3.72 14.02 2.26
N LEU A 34 3.57 13.73 0.97
CA LEU A 34 4.50 14.12 -0.07
C LEU A 34 4.50 15.65 -0.26
N ASP A 35 3.34 16.29 -0.22
CA ASP A 35 3.22 17.74 -0.36
C ASP A 35 3.94 18.46 0.79
N LYS A 36 3.81 17.97 2.04
CA LYS A 36 4.60 18.48 3.19
C LYS A 36 6.11 18.35 2.98
N LEU A 37 6.56 17.22 2.44
CA LEU A 37 7.97 17.00 2.13
C LEU A 37 8.47 17.93 1.02
N LYS A 38 7.69 18.13 -0.04
CA LYS A 38 7.99 19.08 -1.12
C LYS A 38 8.06 20.51 -0.60
N GLU A 39 7.25 20.87 0.39
CA GLU A 39 7.34 22.18 1.04
C GLU A 39 8.67 22.35 1.79
N ILE A 40 9.15 21.31 2.47
CA ILE A 40 10.47 21.30 3.12
C ILE A 40 11.59 21.42 2.07
N ASP A 41 11.50 20.68 0.96
CA ASP A 41 12.42 20.78 -0.17
C ASP A 41 12.47 22.21 -0.74
N ARG A 42 11.31 22.84 -0.93
CA ARG A 42 11.22 24.23 -1.39
C ARG A 42 11.88 25.22 -0.41
N ARG A 43 11.78 24.98 0.91
CA ARG A 43 12.47 25.82 1.93
C ARG A 43 13.98 25.62 1.92
N LYS A 44 14.44 24.42 1.53
CA LYS A 44 15.86 24.07 1.42
C LYS A 44 16.55 24.80 0.26
N ASP A 45 15.88 24.94 -0.88
CA ASP A 45 16.37 25.75 -2.02
C ASP A 45 16.56 27.24 -1.67
N VAL A 46 15.85 27.73 -0.65
CA VAL A 46 15.94 29.12 -0.16
C VAL A 46 16.93 29.24 1.01
N SER A 47 17.80 28.25 1.24
CA SER A 47 18.82 28.24 2.30
C SER A 47 18.27 28.25 3.75
N ARG A 48 17.00 27.90 3.96
CA ARG A 48 16.31 28.02 5.27
C ARG A 48 15.96 26.68 5.93
N LEU A 49 16.82 25.67 5.81
CA LEU A 49 16.65 24.47 6.66
C LEU A 49 17.02 24.80 8.10
N THR A 50 16.04 24.72 9.00
CA THR A 50 16.30 24.80 10.43
C THR A 50 17.00 23.53 10.93
N ALA A 51 17.65 23.59 12.10
CA ALA A 51 18.19 22.39 12.74
C ALA A 51 17.09 21.34 13.01
N GLN A 52 15.86 21.78 13.28
CA GLN A 52 14.70 20.89 13.46
C GLN A 52 14.34 20.14 12.17
N ASP A 53 14.37 20.81 11.01
CA ASP A 53 14.08 20.16 9.72
C ASP A 53 15.10 19.06 9.40
N LYS A 54 16.38 19.30 9.69
CA LYS A 54 17.46 18.31 9.48
C LYS A 54 17.29 17.09 10.38
N THR A 55 16.96 17.30 11.65
CA THR A 55 16.66 16.19 12.58
C THR A 55 15.43 15.42 12.14
N PHE A 56 14.36 16.11 11.74
CA PHE A 56 13.14 15.49 11.22
C PHE A 56 13.43 14.61 10.00
N ILE A 57 14.20 15.09 9.03
CA ILE A 57 14.57 14.31 7.83
C ILE A 57 15.34 13.05 8.23
N LYS A 58 16.36 13.16 9.08
CA LYS A 58 17.23 12.05 9.47
C LYS A 58 16.48 10.96 10.25
N GLU A 59 15.64 11.34 11.19
CA GLU A 59 14.83 10.40 11.97
C GLU A 59 13.80 9.68 11.09
N ASN A 60 13.09 10.43 10.24
CA ASN A 60 12.10 9.84 9.33
C ASN A 60 12.76 8.95 8.27
N LEU A 61 13.94 9.30 7.77
CA LEU A 61 14.66 8.50 6.78
C LEU A 61 14.92 7.09 7.31
N LYS A 62 15.50 7.00 8.52
CA LYS A 62 15.78 5.70 9.16
C LYS A 62 14.50 4.88 9.37
N VAL A 63 13.43 5.51 9.83
CA VAL A 63 12.13 4.85 10.06
C VAL A 63 11.55 4.32 8.75
N TYR A 64 11.56 5.11 7.67
CA TYR A 64 10.98 4.70 6.40
C TYR A 64 11.84 3.70 5.63
N GLN A 65 13.17 3.73 5.76
CA GLN A 65 14.04 2.67 5.24
C GLN A 65 13.76 1.32 5.92
N GLN A 66 13.66 1.30 7.25
CA GLN A 66 13.29 0.08 7.98
C GLN A 66 11.89 -0.42 7.60
N LYS A 67 10.94 0.51 7.44
CA LYS A 67 9.60 0.19 6.99
C LYS A 67 9.59 -0.38 5.58
N GLN A 68 10.39 0.16 4.67
CA GLN A 68 10.52 -0.33 3.30
C GLN A 68 10.98 -1.79 3.29
N VAL A 69 12.03 -2.13 4.05
CA VAL A 69 12.53 -3.52 4.16
C VAL A 69 11.42 -4.46 4.64
N LYS A 70 10.68 -4.06 5.68
CA LYS A 70 9.56 -4.86 6.21
C LYS A 70 8.45 -5.05 5.17
N VAL A 71 8.07 -3.99 4.46
CA VAL A 71 7.02 -4.05 3.44
C VAL A 71 7.48 -4.89 2.24
N ASP A 72 8.73 -4.75 1.80
CA ASP A 72 9.29 -5.56 0.71
C ASP A 72 9.29 -7.06 1.07
N ALA A 73 9.71 -7.40 2.29
CA ALA A 73 9.66 -8.78 2.79
C ALA A 73 8.22 -9.31 2.86
N PHE A 74 7.31 -8.50 3.40
CA PHE A 74 5.89 -8.87 3.51
C PHE A 74 5.25 -9.11 2.14
N VAL A 75 5.49 -8.24 1.15
CA VAL A 75 4.95 -8.42 -0.21
C VAL A 75 5.51 -9.69 -0.85
N LYS A 76 6.79 -9.99 -0.67
CA LYS A 76 7.41 -11.24 -1.17
C LYS A 76 6.80 -12.48 -0.53
N LEU A 77 6.38 -12.42 0.73
CA LEU A 77 5.74 -13.52 1.44
C LEU A 77 4.26 -13.68 1.06
N VAL A 78 3.53 -12.57 0.95
CA VAL A 78 2.08 -12.60 0.67
C VAL A 78 1.78 -12.96 -0.79
N PHE A 79 2.63 -12.57 -1.73
CA PHE A 79 2.42 -12.89 -3.16
C PHE A 79 2.20 -14.40 -3.43
N PRO A 80 3.10 -15.32 -3.02
CA PRO A 80 2.87 -16.75 -3.23
C PRO A 80 1.64 -17.29 -2.49
N ILE A 81 1.26 -16.70 -1.34
CA ILE A 81 0.03 -17.06 -0.63
C ILE A 81 -1.19 -16.69 -1.47
N LEU A 82 -1.23 -15.48 -2.04
CA LEU A 82 -2.33 -15.04 -2.92
C LEU A 82 -2.45 -15.92 -4.16
N VAL A 83 -1.32 -16.30 -4.77
CA VAL A 83 -1.30 -17.22 -5.92
C VAL A 83 -1.81 -18.61 -5.52
N THR A 84 -1.42 -19.12 -4.35
CA THR A 84 -1.91 -20.41 -3.83
C THR A 84 -3.42 -20.39 -3.60
N ILE A 85 -3.94 -19.32 -2.99
CA ILE A 85 -5.38 -19.15 -2.77
C ILE A 85 -6.12 -19.12 -4.11
N ALA A 86 -5.61 -18.37 -5.10
CA ALA A 86 -6.20 -18.34 -6.43
C ALA A 86 -6.24 -19.73 -7.08
N ALA A 87 -5.14 -20.48 -7.01
CA ALA A 87 -5.07 -21.84 -7.56
C ALA A 87 -6.09 -22.78 -6.88
N LEU A 88 -6.24 -22.71 -5.55
CA LEU A 88 -7.24 -23.48 -4.82
C LEU A 88 -8.68 -23.11 -5.25
N LEU A 89 -8.96 -21.83 -5.45
CA LEU A 89 -10.28 -21.40 -5.94
C LEU A 89 -10.58 -21.99 -7.32
N PHE A 90 -9.62 -21.93 -8.26
CA PHE A 90 -9.77 -22.54 -9.58
C PHE A 90 -9.91 -24.07 -9.53
N TYR A 91 -9.33 -24.73 -8.53
CA TYR A 91 -9.44 -26.18 -8.37
C TYR A 91 -10.82 -26.60 -7.83
N PHE A 92 -11.38 -25.86 -6.89
CA PHE A 92 -12.62 -26.24 -6.19
C PHE A 92 -13.89 -25.58 -6.73
N SER A 93 -13.79 -24.50 -7.51
CA SER A 93 -14.95 -23.72 -7.96
C SER A 93 -15.01 -23.59 -9.50
N PRO A 94 -16.22 -23.51 -10.08
CA PRO A 94 -16.40 -23.14 -11.48
C PRO A 94 -15.74 -21.79 -11.79
N ILE A 95 -15.34 -21.60 -13.05
CA ILE A 95 -14.64 -20.39 -13.52
C ILE A 95 -15.44 -19.13 -13.19
N ASP A 96 -16.75 -19.11 -13.45
CA ASP A 96 -17.59 -17.92 -13.27
C ASP A 96 -17.57 -17.39 -11.83
N LYS A 97 -17.63 -18.30 -10.85
CA LYS A 97 -17.54 -17.95 -9.42
C LYS A 97 -16.14 -17.57 -9.01
N THR A 98 -15.14 -18.28 -9.54
CA THR A 98 -13.73 -18.00 -9.26
C THR A 98 -13.33 -16.61 -9.70
N LEU A 99 -13.83 -16.10 -10.82
CA LEU A 99 -13.54 -14.75 -11.31
C LEU A 99 -13.96 -13.65 -10.32
N ILE A 100 -15.08 -13.84 -9.62
CA ILE A 100 -15.56 -12.88 -8.59
C ILE A 100 -14.57 -12.84 -7.41
N HIS A 101 -14.13 -14.00 -6.93
CA HIS A 101 -13.16 -14.09 -5.84
C HIS A 101 -11.76 -13.64 -6.26
N LEU A 102 -11.38 -13.87 -7.52
CA LEU A 102 -10.12 -13.42 -8.08
C LEU A 102 -10.01 -11.89 -8.09
N ASN A 103 -11.13 -11.17 -8.29
CA ASN A 103 -11.15 -9.72 -8.18
C ASN A 103 -10.68 -9.25 -6.79
N VAL A 104 -11.13 -9.90 -5.71
CA VAL A 104 -10.68 -9.60 -4.34
C VAL A 104 -9.16 -9.75 -4.24
N ILE A 105 -8.62 -10.85 -4.75
CA ILE A 105 -7.18 -11.14 -4.74
C ILE A 105 -6.39 -10.07 -5.49
N ILE A 106 -6.85 -9.69 -6.68
CA ILE A 106 -6.23 -8.66 -7.51
C ILE A 106 -6.26 -7.31 -6.78
N VAL A 107 -7.39 -6.91 -6.23
CA VAL A 107 -7.54 -5.62 -5.54
C VAL A 107 -6.66 -5.56 -4.28
N VAL A 108 -6.58 -6.66 -3.51
CA VAL A 108 -5.66 -6.78 -2.37
C VAL A 108 -4.20 -6.67 -2.83
N TYR A 109 -3.84 -7.36 -3.91
CA TYR A 109 -2.50 -7.28 -4.48
C TYR A 109 -2.14 -5.86 -4.93
N ILE A 110 -3.06 -5.16 -5.61
CA ILE A 110 -2.90 -3.76 -6.00
C ILE A 110 -2.67 -2.88 -4.76
N TYR A 111 -3.48 -3.05 -3.72
CA TYR A 111 -3.31 -2.30 -2.46
C TYR A 111 -1.92 -2.49 -1.84
N LEU A 112 -1.41 -3.73 -1.83
CA LEU A 112 -0.08 -4.05 -1.33
C LEU A 112 1.02 -3.38 -2.16
N GLN A 113 0.91 -3.43 -3.49
CA GLN A 113 1.89 -2.79 -4.38
C GLN A 113 1.89 -1.27 -4.24
N ILE A 114 0.71 -0.65 -4.16
CA ILE A 114 0.58 0.79 -3.88
C ILE A 114 1.26 1.14 -2.55
N HIS A 115 1.05 0.33 -1.51
CA HIS A 115 1.70 0.56 -0.23
C HIS A 115 3.23 0.53 -0.33
N ARG A 116 3.74 -0.48 -1.03
CA ARG A 116 5.16 -0.70 -1.25
C ARG A 116 5.78 0.47 -2.01
N ILE A 117 5.17 0.86 -3.13
CA ILE A 117 5.60 1.99 -3.95
C ILE A 117 5.62 3.28 -3.15
N HIS A 118 4.56 3.59 -2.40
CA HIS A 118 4.51 4.80 -1.58
C HIS A 118 5.59 4.81 -0.49
N THR A 119 5.85 3.67 0.16
CA THR A 119 6.88 3.59 1.19
C THR A 119 8.28 3.79 0.59
N ARG A 120 8.56 3.15 -0.56
CA ARG A 120 9.83 3.30 -1.29
C ARG A 120 10.04 4.72 -1.79
N ASN A 121 9.03 5.33 -2.40
CA ASN A 121 9.12 6.69 -2.92
C ASN A 121 9.36 7.71 -1.80
N TYR A 122 8.70 7.53 -0.65
CA TYR A 122 8.89 8.41 0.50
C TYR A 122 10.29 8.28 1.10
N ALA A 123 10.81 7.05 1.22
CA ALA A 123 12.18 6.81 1.67
C ALA A 123 13.21 7.43 0.72
N LYS A 124 13.02 7.25 -0.60
CA LYS A 124 13.89 7.84 -1.62
C LYS A 124 13.87 9.38 -1.59
N PHE A 125 12.71 9.99 -1.42
CA PHE A 125 12.60 11.44 -1.32
C PHE A 125 13.34 11.99 -0.08
N LEU A 126 13.22 11.31 1.06
CA LEU A 126 13.98 11.66 2.27
C LEU A 126 15.49 11.47 2.10
N GLU A 127 15.91 10.46 1.35
CA GLU A 127 17.31 10.20 1.04
C GLU A 127 17.89 11.32 0.16
N GLU A 128 17.18 11.73 -0.88
CA GLU A 128 17.52 12.88 -1.73
C GLU A 128 17.62 14.18 -0.91
N LEU A 129 16.68 14.38 0.02
CA LEU A 129 16.70 15.50 0.97
C LEU A 129 17.84 15.44 2.00
N ASN A 130 18.41 14.28 2.29
CA ASN A 130 19.51 14.14 3.24
C ASN A 130 20.88 14.20 2.57
N SER A 131 20.96 13.83 1.29
CA SER A 131 22.22 13.78 0.52
C SER A 131 22.64 15.10 -0.12
N LYS A 132 21.71 16.04 -0.31
CA LYS A 132 22.00 17.43 -0.73
C LYS A 132 22.20 18.34 0.48
#